data_AF-A0A0N1NME0-F1
#
_entry.id   AF-A0A0N1NME0-F1
#
_cell.length_a   1.000
_cell.length_b   1.000
_cell.length_c   1.000
_cell.angle_alpha   90.00
_cell.angle_beta   90.00
_cell.angle_gamma   90.00
#
_symmetry.space_group_name_H-M   'P 1'
#
loop_
_entity.id
_entity.type
_entity.pdbx_description
1 polymer ?
#
loop_
_entity_poly.entity_id
_entity_poly.type
_entity_poly.pdbx_seq_one_letter_code
_entity_poly.pdbx_strand_id
1 'polypeptide(L)'
;MSTGHEPHHLLVRALDAPSPLYGTDAGPLAEVADFTRSVPVDSLGLPDESARELLSWSQTRPPDGFTARPALRKHVERGLELAQALARHLGPAWVVRYWDERQGRAKFVCWGCGRLDWGLEEHGVPPHPLDIVVEGEFKWFPLRAEGFGDFAPDGPVGSLHLSEELVADLYAWAKSIDTTVNLDLRDREDGKYDDEWERLFHEGTELARRVAHELGPARKVTYKGLANGGTAAMTSVTWQGDRKL
;
A
#
# COMPACT_ATOMS: atom_id res chain seq x y z
N MET A 1 -21.88 6.00 -1.09
CA MET A 1 -22.34 5.47 -2.39
C MET A 1 -21.24 5.76 -3.40
N SER A 2 -20.37 4.79 -3.70
CA SER A 2 -19.32 4.97 -4.71
C SER A 2 -19.94 4.82 -6.09
N THR A 3 -19.74 5.81 -6.97
CA THR A 3 -20.12 5.73 -8.38
C THR A 3 -19.31 4.62 -9.04
N GLY A 4 -19.92 3.44 -9.17
CA GLY A 4 -19.28 2.20 -9.58
C GLY A 4 -18.83 2.22 -11.03
N HIS A 5 -17.59 2.61 -11.26
CA HIS A 5 -16.87 2.13 -12.43
C HIS A 5 -16.45 0.69 -12.13
N GLU A 6 -16.72 -0.21 -13.06
CA GLU A 6 -16.22 -1.58 -12.98
C GLU A 6 -14.68 -1.53 -12.96
N PRO A 7 -14.02 -2.26 -12.05
CA PRO A 7 -12.57 -2.18 -11.95
C PRO A 7 -11.90 -2.70 -13.22
N HIS A 8 -10.76 -2.13 -13.57
CA HIS A 8 -9.98 -2.57 -14.71
C HIS A 8 -9.33 -3.93 -14.41
N HIS A 9 -9.26 -4.81 -15.41
CA HIS A 9 -8.69 -6.15 -15.25
C HIS A 9 -7.29 -6.24 -15.86
N LEU A 10 -6.36 -6.78 -15.08
CA LEU A 10 -4.96 -6.94 -15.47
C LEU A 10 -4.45 -8.34 -15.14
N LEU A 11 -3.74 -8.95 -16.09
CA LEU A 11 -3.03 -10.22 -15.92
C LEU A 11 -1.52 -9.95 -16.00
N VAL A 12 -0.80 -10.39 -14.96
CA VAL A 12 0.66 -10.43 -14.90
C VAL A 12 1.12 -11.82 -15.34
N ARG A 13 1.85 -11.86 -16.46
CA ARG A 13 2.36 -13.10 -17.05
C ARG A 13 3.67 -12.84 -17.80
N ALA A 14 4.72 -13.57 -17.42
CA ALA A 14 5.95 -13.58 -18.20
C ALA A 14 5.71 -14.37 -19.50
N LEU A 15 5.79 -13.67 -20.64
CA LEU A 15 5.86 -14.23 -21.98
C LEU A 15 7.10 -13.65 -22.66
N ASP A 16 7.49 -14.23 -23.79
CA ASP A 16 8.49 -13.65 -24.69
C ASP A 16 7.87 -12.45 -25.44
N ALA A 17 7.57 -11.40 -24.69
CA ALA A 17 6.86 -10.21 -25.15
C ALA A 17 7.44 -8.95 -24.49
N PRO A 18 7.26 -7.75 -25.10
CA PRO A 18 7.81 -6.50 -24.56
C PRO A 18 7.26 -6.09 -23.19
N SER A 19 6.07 -6.59 -22.81
CA SER A 19 5.46 -6.33 -21.52
C SER A 19 4.95 -7.63 -20.88
N PRO A 20 5.11 -7.80 -19.55
CA PRO A 20 4.47 -8.87 -18.81
C PRO A 20 3.01 -8.59 -18.44
N LEU A 21 2.43 -7.45 -18.86
CA LEU A 21 1.12 -7.00 -18.44
C LEU A 21 0.11 -7.09 -19.59
N TYR A 22 -1.05 -7.68 -19.30
CA TYR A 22 -2.11 -7.89 -20.28
C TYR A 22 -3.43 -7.40 -19.70
N GLY A 23 -4.16 -6.58 -20.44
CA GLY A 23 -5.50 -6.11 -20.10
C GLY A 23 -6.59 -6.86 -20.86
N THR A 24 -7.82 -6.72 -20.37
CA THR A 24 -9.02 -7.23 -21.04
C THR A 24 -10.20 -6.28 -20.83
N ASP A 25 -11.13 -6.32 -21.77
CA ASP A 25 -12.42 -5.61 -21.69
C ASP A 25 -13.59 -6.60 -21.49
N ALA A 26 -13.31 -7.90 -21.27
CA ALA A 26 -14.31 -8.96 -21.07
C ALA A 26 -14.95 -8.95 -19.66
N GLY A 27 -14.55 -8.02 -18.80
CA GLY A 27 -15.12 -7.83 -17.47
C GLY A 27 -14.75 -8.93 -16.46
N PRO A 28 -15.54 -9.11 -15.38
CA PRO A 28 -15.18 -9.92 -14.21
C PRO A 28 -15.12 -11.42 -14.49
N LEU A 29 -15.86 -11.89 -15.50
CA LEU A 29 -15.88 -13.28 -15.95
C LEU A 29 -14.81 -13.57 -17.02
N ALA A 30 -13.90 -12.63 -17.29
CA ALA A 30 -12.82 -12.85 -18.24
C ALA A 30 -12.03 -14.11 -17.89
N GLU A 31 -11.79 -14.95 -18.89
CA GLU A 31 -10.87 -16.07 -18.83
C GLU A 31 -9.45 -15.61 -19.17
N VAL A 32 -8.44 -16.44 -18.88
CA VAL A 32 -7.03 -16.10 -19.20
C VAL A 32 -6.84 -15.81 -20.69
N ALA A 33 -7.61 -16.47 -21.56
CA ALA A 33 -7.55 -16.26 -23.00
C ALA A 33 -8.03 -14.86 -23.44
N ASP A 34 -8.82 -14.17 -22.62
CA ASP A 34 -9.38 -12.85 -22.93
C ASP A 34 -8.39 -11.71 -22.68
N PHE A 35 -7.24 -11.99 -22.04
CA PHE A 35 -6.18 -11.02 -21.76
C PHE A 35 -5.21 -10.92 -22.94
N THR A 36 -5.65 -10.28 -24.01
CA THR A 36 -4.89 -10.18 -25.27
C THR A 36 -4.22 -8.82 -25.48
N ARG A 37 -4.69 -7.76 -24.80
CA ARG A 37 -4.15 -6.40 -24.96
C ARG A 37 -2.88 -6.24 -24.13
N SER A 38 -1.73 -6.11 -24.77
CA SER A 38 -0.48 -5.74 -24.09
C SER A 38 -0.62 -4.34 -23.45
N VAL A 39 -0.29 -4.24 -22.16
CA VAL A 39 -0.29 -2.99 -21.39
C VAL A 39 1.15 -2.56 -21.12
N PRO A 40 1.60 -1.38 -21.59
CA PRO A 40 2.93 -0.88 -21.27
C PRO A 40 3.11 -0.67 -19.75
N VAL A 41 4.25 -1.08 -19.19
CA VAL A 41 4.50 -1.02 -17.74
C VAL A 41 4.53 0.42 -17.21
N ASP A 42 5.00 1.35 -18.03
CA ASP A 42 5.05 2.80 -17.75
C ASP A 42 3.67 3.47 -17.75
N SER A 43 2.66 2.88 -18.39
CA SER A 43 1.31 3.45 -18.46
C SER A 43 0.53 3.41 -17.14
N LEU A 44 1.01 2.65 -16.15
CA LEU A 44 0.33 2.42 -14.87
C LEU A 44 0.83 3.33 -13.73
N GLY A 45 1.72 4.27 -14.03
CA GLY A 45 2.25 5.21 -13.02
C GLY A 45 3.02 4.51 -11.89
N LEU A 46 3.71 3.41 -12.21
CA LEU A 46 4.55 2.68 -11.27
C LEU A 46 5.85 3.44 -11.00
N PRO A 47 6.46 3.27 -9.81
CA PRO A 47 7.83 3.71 -9.59
C PRO A 47 8.79 3.07 -10.62
N ASP A 48 9.78 3.83 -11.09
CA ASP A 48 10.73 3.39 -12.13
C ASP A 48 11.43 2.08 -11.77
N GLU A 49 11.76 1.89 -10.49
CA GLU A 49 12.36 0.66 -9.99
C GLU A 49 11.41 -0.53 -10.13
N SER A 50 10.16 -0.41 -9.67
CA SER A 50 9.16 -1.46 -9.79
C SER A 50 8.87 -1.84 -11.24
N ALA A 51 8.80 -0.83 -12.14
CA ALA A 51 8.65 -1.06 -13.56
C ALA A 51 9.84 -1.85 -14.16
N ARG A 52 11.06 -1.48 -13.79
CA ARG A 52 12.29 -2.15 -14.23
C ARG A 52 12.38 -3.59 -13.72
N GLU A 53 12.00 -3.82 -12.46
CA GLU A 53 12.00 -5.17 -11.87
C GLU A 53 11.00 -6.09 -12.55
N LEU A 54 9.79 -5.61 -12.87
CA LEU A 54 8.78 -6.35 -13.63
C LEU A 54 9.28 -6.77 -15.00
N LEU A 55 9.88 -5.83 -15.75
CA LEU A 55 10.44 -6.11 -17.08
C LEU A 55 11.60 -7.09 -17.00
N SER A 56 12.54 -6.86 -16.07
CA SER A 56 13.69 -7.74 -15.85
C SER A 56 13.26 -9.15 -15.50
N TRP A 57 12.29 -9.31 -14.58
CA TRP A 57 11.74 -10.61 -14.23
C TRP A 57 11.17 -11.34 -15.45
N SER A 58 10.35 -10.67 -16.27
CA SER A 58 9.76 -11.28 -17.47
C SER A 58 10.85 -11.81 -18.42
N GLN A 59 11.93 -11.05 -18.61
CA GLN A 59 13.05 -11.41 -19.47
C GLN A 59 13.88 -12.58 -18.94
N THR A 60 13.81 -12.90 -17.64
CA THR A 60 14.49 -14.08 -17.09
C THR A 60 13.81 -15.40 -17.46
N ARG A 61 12.58 -15.36 -17.98
CA ARG A 61 11.86 -16.55 -18.42
C ARG A 61 12.47 -17.08 -19.73
N PRO A 62 12.95 -18.35 -19.78
CA PRO A 62 13.40 -18.94 -21.03
C PRO A 62 12.26 -19.03 -22.05
N PRO A 63 12.51 -18.85 -23.36
CA PRO A 63 11.48 -18.94 -24.40
C PRO A 63 10.69 -20.26 -24.36
N ASP A 64 11.42 -21.38 -24.26
CA ASP A 64 10.85 -22.73 -24.18
C ASP A 64 10.34 -23.11 -22.77
N GLY A 65 10.39 -22.18 -21.82
CA GLY A 65 10.06 -22.40 -20.42
C GLY A 65 11.19 -23.06 -19.62
N PHE A 66 10.94 -23.27 -18.32
CA PHE A 66 11.93 -23.80 -17.40
C PHE A 66 12.03 -25.33 -17.47
N THR A 67 13.23 -25.84 -17.71
CA THR A 67 13.54 -27.28 -17.65
C THR A 67 13.82 -27.76 -16.22
N ALA A 68 14.30 -26.87 -15.33
CA ALA A 68 14.65 -27.17 -13.95
C ALA A 68 13.58 -26.66 -12.96
N ARG A 69 13.03 -27.57 -12.13
CA ARG A 69 12.01 -27.24 -11.11
C ARG A 69 12.44 -26.14 -10.12
N PRO A 70 13.70 -26.10 -9.60
CA PRO A 70 14.11 -25.04 -8.69
C PRO A 70 14.13 -23.65 -9.34
N ALA A 71 14.53 -23.56 -10.60
CA ALA A 71 14.54 -22.31 -11.36
C ALA A 71 13.11 -21.81 -11.61
N LEU A 72 12.19 -22.70 -12.00
CA LEU A 72 10.77 -22.39 -12.13
C LEU A 72 10.20 -21.86 -10.81
N ARG A 73 10.50 -22.52 -9.68
CA ARG A 73 10.01 -22.11 -8.37
C ARG A 73 10.45 -20.70 -8.01
N LYS A 74 11.76 -20.41 -8.14
CA LYS A 74 12.32 -19.08 -7.85
C LYS A 74 11.71 -18.00 -8.75
N HIS A 75 11.52 -18.30 -10.04
CA HIS A 75 10.90 -17.37 -10.98
C HIS A 75 9.43 -17.10 -10.63
N VAL A 76 8.66 -18.13 -10.23
CA VAL A 76 7.27 -17.98 -9.80
C VAL A 76 7.15 -17.20 -8.48
N GLU A 77 8.02 -17.49 -7.51
CA GLU A 77 8.08 -16.76 -6.24
C GLU A 77 8.34 -15.26 -6.48
N ARG A 78 9.34 -14.93 -7.30
CA ARG A 78 9.62 -13.53 -7.65
C ARG A 78 8.48 -12.87 -8.42
N GLY A 79 7.83 -13.59 -9.34
CA GLY A 79 6.69 -13.07 -10.09
C GLY A 79 5.49 -12.76 -9.19
N LEU A 80 5.27 -13.59 -8.17
CA LEU A 80 4.22 -13.36 -7.17
C LEU A 80 4.50 -12.10 -6.34
N GLU A 81 5.72 -11.92 -5.84
CA GLU A 81 6.11 -10.70 -5.09
C GLU A 81 5.84 -9.43 -5.90
N LEU A 82 6.20 -9.44 -7.19
CA LEU A 82 5.99 -8.31 -8.09
C LEU A 82 4.51 -8.08 -8.38
N ALA A 83 3.71 -9.14 -8.57
CA ALA A 83 2.27 -9.02 -8.76
C ALA A 83 1.56 -8.49 -7.50
N GLN A 84 2.01 -8.87 -6.30
CA GLN A 84 1.52 -8.34 -5.02
C GLN A 84 1.86 -6.86 -4.84
N ALA A 85 3.09 -6.45 -5.17
CA ALA A 85 3.47 -5.05 -5.18
C ALA A 85 2.62 -4.23 -6.17
N LEU A 86 2.41 -4.76 -7.38
CA LEU A 86 1.57 -4.13 -8.40
C LEU A 86 0.12 -3.97 -7.95
N ALA A 87 -0.49 -5.03 -7.41
CA ALA A 87 -1.87 -4.98 -6.92
C ALA A 87 -2.05 -3.92 -5.83
N ARG A 88 -1.10 -3.83 -4.88
CA ARG A 88 -1.10 -2.81 -3.82
C ARG A 88 -1.04 -1.40 -4.38
N HIS A 89 -0.13 -1.14 -5.33
CA HIS A 89 0.04 0.18 -5.94
C HIS A 89 -1.22 0.64 -6.70
N LEU A 90 -1.82 -0.27 -7.46
CA LEU A 90 -3.00 0.01 -8.28
C LEU A 90 -4.28 0.14 -7.46
N GLY A 91 -4.39 -0.59 -6.36
CA GLY A 91 -5.51 -0.50 -5.43
C GLY A 91 -6.84 -1.02 -5.97
N PRO A 92 -7.97 -0.57 -5.40
CA PRO A 92 -9.30 -1.16 -5.65
C PRO A 92 -9.85 -0.87 -7.05
N ALA A 93 -9.27 0.08 -7.80
CA ALA A 93 -9.67 0.36 -9.17
C ALA A 93 -9.23 -0.73 -10.17
N TRP A 94 -8.40 -1.69 -9.72
CA TRP A 94 -7.84 -2.75 -10.53
C TRP A 94 -8.05 -4.12 -9.90
N VAL A 95 -8.36 -5.10 -10.75
CA VAL A 95 -8.35 -6.52 -10.43
C VAL A 95 -7.12 -7.13 -11.07
N VAL A 96 -6.11 -7.42 -10.24
CA VAL A 96 -4.85 -8.02 -10.68
C VAL A 96 -4.92 -9.54 -10.55
N ARG A 97 -4.51 -10.23 -11.62
CA ARG A 97 -4.30 -11.67 -11.64
C ARG A 97 -2.84 -12.00 -11.93
N TYR A 98 -2.33 -13.06 -11.32
CA TYR A 98 -0.99 -13.58 -11.55
C TYR A 98 -1.06 -14.97 -12.18
N TRP A 99 -0.33 -15.17 -13.28
CA TRP A 99 -0.16 -16.49 -13.90
C TRP A 99 0.89 -17.33 -13.16
N ASP A 100 0.44 -18.29 -12.35
CA ASP A 100 1.30 -19.27 -11.69
C ASP A 100 1.66 -20.38 -12.69
N GLU A 101 2.80 -20.22 -13.39
CA GLU A 101 3.26 -21.18 -14.41
C GLU A 101 3.50 -22.58 -13.83
N ARG A 102 3.84 -22.70 -12.55
CA ARG A 102 3.99 -24.00 -11.87
C ARG A 102 2.66 -24.74 -11.78
N GLN A 103 1.53 -24.02 -11.70
CA GLN A 103 0.20 -24.61 -11.61
C GLN A 103 -0.62 -24.48 -12.90
N GLY A 104 -0.11 -23.78 -13.92
CA GLY A 104 -0.79 -23.56 -15.18
C GLY A 104 -2.12 -22.81 -15.04
N ARG A 105 -2.22 -21.88 -14.07
CA ARG A 105 -3.47 -21.15 -13.79
C ARG A 105 -3.22 -19.72 -13.31
N ALA A 106 -4.18 -18.85 -13.60
CA ALA A 106 -4.22 -17.51 -13.05
C ALA A 106 -4.89 -17.51 -11.66
N LYS A 107 -4.43 -16.61 -10.79
CA LYS A 107 -4.95 -16.41 -9.42
C LYS A 107 -5.17 -14.92 -9.17
N PHE A 108 -6.20 -14.56 -8.41
CA PHE A 108 -6.40 -13.17 -8.02
C PHE A 108 -5.38 -12.77 -6.98
N VAL A 109 -4.91 -11.53 -7.05
CA VAL A 109 -4.00 -10.95 -6.06
C VAL A 109 -4.74 -9.84 -5.34
N CYS A 110 -5.02 -10.00 -4.05
CA CYS A 110 -5.68 -8.97 -3.27
C CYS A 110 -4.77 -7.73 -3.15
N TRP A 111 -5.32 -6.56 -3.47
CA TRP A 111 -4.62 -5.28 -3.38
C TRP A 111 -4.32 -4.84 -1.94
N GLY A 112 -5.05 -5.33 -0.93
CA GLY A 112 -4.80 -4.98 0.47
C GLY A 112 -3.86 -5.97 1.17
N CYS A 113 -4.29 -7.23 1.31
CA CYS A 113 -3.52 -8.21 2.06
C CYS A 113 -2.44 -8.94 1.23
N GLY A 114 -2.46 -8.81 -0.11
CA GLY A 114 -1.53 -9.48 -1.01
C GLY A 114 -1.78 -10.99 -1.16
N ARG A 115 -2.83 -11.55 -0.56
CA ARG A 115 -3.12 -12.99 -0.66
C ARG A 115 -3.58 -13.36 -2.07
N LEU A 116 -3.33 -14.63 -2.38
CA LEU A 116 -3.81 -15.27 -3.59
C LEU A 116 -5.15 -15.91 -3.32
N ASP A 117 -6.19 -15.31 -3.88
CA ASP A 117 -7.56 -15.76 -3.66
C ASP A 117 -8.12 -16.41 -4.92
N TRP A 118 -9.09 -17.30 -4.73
CA TRP A 118 -9.76 -17.98 -5.85
C TRP A 118 -10.97 -17.19 -6.36
N GLY A 119 -11.49 -16.28 -5.55
CA GLY A 119 -12.60 -15.38 -5.90
C GLY A 119 -12.41 -13.95 -5.39
N LEU A 120 -13.09 -13.00 -6.03
CA LEU A 120 -13.06 -11.56 -5.70
C LEU A 120 -13.74 -11.21 -4.36
N GLU A 121 -14.62 -12.08 -3.86
CA GLU A 121 -15.51 -11.82 -2.73
C GLU A 121 -14.93 -12.23 -1.37
N GLU A 122 -13.67 -12.67 -1.31
CA GLU A 122 -13.07 -13.23 -0.08
C GLU A 122 -12.81 -12.18 1.04
N HIS A 123 -13.09 -10.89 0.80
CA HIS A 123 -12.93 -9.83 1.78
C HIS A 123 -14.23 -9.05 2.04
N GLY A 124 -14.41 -8.60 3.28
CA GLY A 124 -15.58 -7.82 3.71
C GLY A 124 -15.72 -6.45 3.04
N VAL A 125 -16.73 -5.66 3.43
CA VAL A 125 -17.01 -4.34 2.82
C VAL A 125 -16.98 -3.22 3.88
N PRO A 126 -16.07 -2.23 3.79
CA PRO A 126 -14.92 -2.16 2.89
C PRO A 126 -13.82 -3.15 3.32
N PRO A 127 -13.06 -3.75 2.39
CA PRO A 127 -12.10 -4.79 2.76
C PRO A 127 -10.87 -4.20 3.48
N HIS A 128 -10.49 -2.97 3.14
CA HIS A 128 -9.28 -2.30 3.64
C HIS A 128 -9.49 -0.77 3.70
N PRO A 129 -8.77 -0.05 4.57
CA PRO A 129 -8.88 1.41 4.66
C PRO A 129 -8.33 2.11 3.41
N LEU A 130 -9.10 3.06 2.88
CA LEU A 130 -8.71 3.90 1.74
C LEU A 130 -8.26 5.29 2.17
N ASP A 131 -8.89 5.83 3.20
CA ASP A 131 -8.57 7.12 3.81
C ASP A 131 -7.98 6.86 5.20
N ILE A 132 -6.68 7.08 5.31
CA ILE A 132 -5.90 6.86 6.53
C ILE A 132 -5.59 8.22 7.14
N VAL A 133 -5.71 8.30 8.45
CA VAL A 133 -5.39 9.48 9.24
C VAL A 133 -4.17 9.16 10.09
N VAL A 134 -3.17 10.03 10.05
CA VAL A 134 -2.05 10.07 10.98
C VAL A 134 -2.34 11.16 12.00
N GLU A 135 -2.42 10.80 13.26
CA GLU A 135 -2.78 11.72 14.34
C GLU A 135 -2.07 11.33 15.62
N GLY A 136 -1.47 12.32 16.28
CA GLY A 136 -0.78 12.10 17.53
C GLY A 136 -1.73 12.26 18.71
N GLU A 137 -2.11 11.16 19.35
CA GLU A 137 -2.97 11.20 20.53
C GLU A 137 -2.42 10.31 21.65
N PHE A 138 -2.53 10.82 22.89
CA PHE A 138 -2.06 10.14 24.09
C PHE A 138 -2.70 8.76 24.24
N LYS A 139 -1.89 7.72 24.37
CA LYS A 139 -2.28 6.31 24.56
C LYS A 139 -2.99 5.65 23.38
N TRP A 140 -3.00 6.28 22.20
CA TRP A 140 -3.58 5.71 20.99
C TRP A 140 -2.52 5.31 19.96
N PHE A 141 -2.93 4.45 19.03
CA PHE A 141 -2.10 4.15 17.87
C PHE A 141 -2.02 5.36 16.93
N PRO A 142 -0.92 5.50 16.17
CA PRO A 142 -0.71 6.68 15.31
C PRO A 142 -1.59 6.69 14.05
N LEU A 143 -2.27 5.58 13.72
CA LEU A 143 -3.06 5.43 12.50
C LEU A 143 -4.54 5.19 12.77
N ARG A 144 -5.40 5.85 12.00
CA ARG A 144 -6.87 5.76 12.06
C ARG A 144 -7.47 5.63 10.68
N ALA A 145 -8.63 4.97 10.59
CA ALA A 145 -9.45 5.01 9.38
C ALA A 145 -10.94 4.87 9.73
N GLU A 146 -11.79 5.52 8.94
CA GLU A 146 -13.24 5.39 9.09
C GLU A 146 -13.68 3.93 8.88
N GLY A 147 -14.49 3.41 9.79
CA GLY A 147 -14.92 2.01 9.79
C GLY A 147 -13.92 1.00 10.38
N PHE A 148 -12.68 1.42 10.68
CA PHE A 148 -11.64 0.57 11.28
C PHE A 148 -11.21 1.03 12.68
N GLY A 149 -11.37 2.33 12.99
CA GLY A 149 -10.88 2.93 14.23
C GLY A 149 -9.37 3.10 14.23
N ASP A 150 -8.77 3.17 15.42
CA ASP A 150 -7.32 3.17 15.62
C ASP A 150 -6.72 1.79 15.37
N PHE A 151 -5.58 1.73 14.68
CA PHE A 151 -4.91 0.46 14.42
C PHE A 151 -3.38 0.58 14.38
N ALA A 152 -2.74 -0.52 14.71
CA ALA A 152 -1.29 -0.67 14.68
C ALA A 152 -0.74 -0.55 13.23
N PRO A 153 0.38 0.16 13.00
CA PRO A 153 1.02 0.27 11.68
C PRO A 153 1.38 -1.06 11.01
N ASP A 154 1.72 -2.06 11.81
CA ASP A 154 2.06 -3.44 11.43
C ASP A 154 0.89 -4.42 11.60
N GLY A 155 -0.28 -3.92 12.02
CA GLY A 155 -1.45 -4.73 12.28
C GLY A 155 -2.11 -5.29 11.01
N PRO A 156 -2.73 -6.48 11.08
CA PRO A 156 -3.40 -7.09 9.92
C PRO A 156 -4.62 -6.28 9.45
N VAL A 157 -5.21 -5.48 10.33
CA VAL A 157 -6.40 -4.64 10.07
C VAL A 157 -6.15 -3.65 8.93
N GLY A 158 -5.02 -2.96 8.95
CA GLY A 158 -4.65 -2.02 7.90
C GLY A 158 -4.10 -2.72 6.66
N SER A 159 -3.43 -3.87 6.82
CA SER A 159 -2.69 -4.56 5.74
C SER A 159 -1.87 -3.55 4.92
N LEU A 160 -1.14 -2.69 5.62
CA LEU A 160 -0.42 -1.56 5.02
C LEU A 160 0.91 -1.99 4.40
N HIS A 161 1.55 -3.02 4.96
CA HIS A 161 2.86 -3.52 4.55
C HIS A 161 3.93 -2.41 4.47
N LEU A 162 3.90 -1.50 5.45
CA LEU A 162 4.91 -0.47 5.60
C LEU A 162 6.27 -1.09 5.92
N SER A 163 7.34 -0.38 5.57
CA SER A 163 8.71 -0.75 5.93
C SER A 163 8.88 -0.87 7.45
N GLU A 164 9.72 -1.81 7.89
CA GLU A 164 10.01 -2.00 9.32
C GLU A 164 10.53 -0.72 9.98
N GLU A 165 11.32 0.07 9.23
CA GLU A 165 11.81 1.38 9.65
C GLU A 165 10.67 2.36 9.89
N LEU A 166 9.75 2.53 8.92
CA LEU A 166 8.62 3.45 9.07
C LEU A 166 7.67 3.03 10.20
N VAL A 167 7.45 1.72 10.36
CA VAL A 167 6.69 1.18 11.50
C VAL A 167 7.36 1.56 12.83
N ALA A 168 8.67 1.36 12.94
CA ALA A 168 9.41 1.70 14.15
C ALA A 168 9.35 3.20 14.46
N ASP A 169 9.49 4.05 13.44
CA ASP A 169 9.41 5.51 13.59
C ASP A 169 8.02 5.96 14.05
N LEU A 170 6.94 5.40 13.47
CA LEU A 170 5.56 5.68 13.90
C LEU A 170 5.34 5.33 15.38
N TYR A 171 5.87 4.19 15.83
CA TYR A 171 5.81 3.80 17.24
C TYR A 171 6.66 4.70 18.15
N ALA A 172 7.86 5.08 17.71
CA ALA A 172 8.73 5.97 18.46
C ALA A 172 8.11 7.36 18.64
N TRP A 173 7.49 7.88 17.58
CA TRP A 173 6.75 9.14 17.60
C TRP A 173 5.57 9.11 18.56
N ALA A 174 4.70 8.10 18.47
CA ALA A 174 3.57 7.91 19.39
C ALA A 174 4.02 7.82 20.86
N LYS A 175 5.11 7.09 21.13
CA LYS A 175 5.70 6.99 22.47
C LYS A 175 6.27 8.31 22.98
N SER A 176 6.82 9.14 22.08
CA SER A 176 7.37 10.45 22.43
C SER A 176 6.26 11.41 22.82
N ILE A 177 5.14 11.41 22.09
CA ILE A 177 3.92 12.13 22.48
C ILE A 177 3.45 11.71 23.87
N ASP A 178 3.35 10.39 24.13
CA ASP A 178 3.00 9.86 25.44
C ASP A 178 3.92 10.38 26.56
N THR A 179 5.21 10.48 26.26
CA THR A 179 6.21 10.97 27.22
C THR A 179 6.03 12.45 27.48
N THR A 180 5.88 13.27 26.44
CA THR A 180 5.73 14.72 26.54
C THR A 180 4.46 15.10 27.30
N VAL A 181 3.32 14.47 27.02
CA VAL A 181 2.07 14.68 27.79
C VAL A 181 2.28 14.42 29.29
N ASN A 182 2.97 13.33 29.64
CA ASN A 182 3.22 13.02 31.05
C ASN A 182 4.16 14.04 31.71
N LEU A 183 5.12 14.59 30.98
CA LEU A 183 6.01 15.64 31.48
C LEU A 183 5.27 16.96 31.70
N ASP A 184 4.42 17.39 30.75
CA ASP A 184 3.55 18.56 30.89
C ASP A 184 2.67 18.46 32.14
N LEU A 185 2.01 17.30 32.32
CA LEU A 185 1.13 17.06 33.47
C LEU A 185 1.87 17.05 34.81
N ARG A 186 3.13 16.61 34.81
CA ARG A 186 3.98 16.53 36.02
C ARG A 186 4.51 17.90 36.42
N ASP A 187 5.06 18.64 35.45
CA ASP A 187 5.78 19.88 35.72
C ASP A 187 4.85 21.09 35.78
N ARG A 188 3.72 21.05 35.05
CA ARG A 188 2.67 22.10 35.03
C ARG A 188 3.22 23.51 34.83
N GLU A 189 4.22 23.62 33.98
CA GLU A 189 4.91 24.85 33.66
C GLU A 189 4.58 25.20 32.20
N ASP A 190 3.74 26.21 32.01
CA ASP A 190 3.28 26.62 30.69
C ASP A 190 4.47 26.95 29.78
N GLY A 191 4.45 26.40 28.55
CA GLY A 191 5.45 26.67 27.52
C GLY A 191 6.77 25.92 27.67
N LYS A 192 6.97 25.15 28.76
CA LYS A 192 8.23 24.44 29.02
C LYS A 192 8.63 23.46 27.92
N TYR A 193 7.63 22.85 27.27
CA TYR A 193 7.82 21.79 26.28
C TYR A 193 7.33 22.19 24.88
N ASP A 194 7.14 23.50 24.61
CA ASP A 194 6.63 23.98 23.31
C ASP A 194 7.54 23.58 22.14
N ASP A 195 8.86 23.69 22.30
CA ASP A 195 9.83 23.26 21.28
C ASP A 195 9.71 21.76 20.96
N GLU A 196 9.42 20.94 21.98
CA GLU A 196 9.23 19.50 21.80
C GLU A 196 7.91 19.19 21.11
N TRP A 197 6.84 19.93 21.42
CA TRP A 197 5.58 19.84 20.71
C TRP A 197 5.69 20.25 19.24
N GLU A 198 6.43 21.33 18.95
CA GLU A 198 6.72 21.75 17.59
C GLU A 198 7.53 20.69 16.83
N ARG A 199 8.54 20.10 17.47
CA ARG A 199 9.32 18.98 16.89
C ARG A 199 8.43 17.80 16.53
N LEU A 200 7.56 17.36 17.46
CA LEU A 200 6.64 16.24 17.25
C LEU A 200 5.60 16.51 16.16
N PHE A 201 5.18 17.77 16.00
CA PHE A 201 4.27 18.17 14.94
C PHE A 201 4.90 18.02 13.55
N HIS A 202 6.13 18.51 13.39
CA HIS A 202 6.89 18.37 12.15
C HIS A 202 7.22 16.91 11.83
N GLU A 203 7.60 16.13 12.85
CA GLU A 203 7.85 14.69 12.72
C GLU A 203 6.58 13.95 12.23
N GLY A 204 5.42 14.24 12.83
CA GLY A 204 4.15 13.65 12.41
C GLY A 204 3.77 13.97 10.96
N THR A 205 4.06 15.20 10.52
CA THR A 205 3.87 15.63 9.12
C THR A 205 4.74 14.82 8.16
N GLU A 206 6.03 14.63 8.47
CA GLU A 206 6.94 13.85 7.64
C GLU A 206 6.61 12.35 7.64
N LEU A 207 6.18 11.80 8.78
CA LEU A 207 5.70 10.43 8.86
C LEU A 207 4.46 10.22 7.98
N ALA A 208 3.49 11.13 8.00
CA ALA A 208 2.33 11.05 7.13
C ALA A 208 2.70 11.08 5.64
N ARG A 209 3.67 11.92 5.24
CA ARG A 209 4.19 11.95 3.88
C ARG A 209 4.85 10.62 3.49
N ARG A 210 5.68 10.03 4.37
CA ARG A 210 6.34 8.72 4.14
C ARG A 210 5.32 7.58 4.04
N VAL A 211 4.30 7.57 4.91
CA VAL A 211 3.19 6.62 4.82
C VAL A 211 2.48 6.76 3.47
N ALA A 212 2.19 7.99 3.02
CA ALA A 212 1.56 8.19 1.71
C ALA A 212 2.41 7.68 0.55
N HIS A 213 3.73 7.94 0.59
CA HIS A 213 4.69 7.44 -0.39
C HIS A 213 4.65 5.91 -0.50
N GLU A 214 4.80 5.20 0.63
CA GLU A 214 4.82 3.73 0.64
C GLU A 214 3.47 3.10 0.27
N LEU A 215 2.37 3.76 0.61
CA LEU A 215 1.02 3.29 0.26
C LEU A 215 0.64 3.57 -1.19
N GLY A 216 1.38 4.44 -1.88
CA GLY A 216 1.15 4.79 -3.27
C GLY A 216 -0.18 5.52 -3.51
N PRO A 217 -0.60 5.63 -4.76
CA PRO A 217 -1.72 6.48 -5.16
C PRO A 217 -3.10 5.91 -4.82
N ALA A 218 -3.19 4.63 -4.46
CA ALA A 218 -4.45 3.97 -4.15
C ALA A 218 -5.10 4.43 -2.84
N ARG A 219 -4.32 4.98 -1.91
CA ARG A 219 -4.77 5.40 -0.58
C ARG A 219 -4.47 6.88 -0.35
N LYS A 220 -5.32 7.53 0.43
CA LYS A 220 -5.09 8.88 0.93
C LYS A 220 -4.59 8.82 2.36
N VAL A 221 -3.65 9.69 2.69
CA VAL A 221 -3.10 9.82 4.04
C VAL A 221 -3.25 11.26 4.46
N THR A 222 -3.92 11.50 5.59
CA THR A 222 -4.15 12.84 6.14
C THR A 222 -3.48 12.97 7.49
N TYR A 223 -2.55 13.91 7.63
CA TYR A 223 -2.06 14.32 8.95
C TYR A 223 -3.06 15.28 9.58
N LYS A 224 -3.53 15.00 10.81
CA LYS A 224 -4.47 15.85 11.56
C LYS A 224 -3.83 16.67 12.67
N GLY A 225 -2.53 16.52 12.91
CA GLY A 225 -1.83 17.19 14.01
C GLY A 225 -1.75 16.33 15.26
N LEU A 226 -1.64 17.02 16.40
CA LEU A 226 -1.54 16.43 17.74
C LEU A 226 -2.78 16.84 18.54
N ALA A 227 -3.57 15.88 19.01
CA ALA A 227 -4.86 16.15 19.66
C ALA A 227 -4.74 16.94 20.99
N ASN A 228 -3.53 17.01 21.58
CA ASN A 228 -3.28 17.67 22.87
C ASN A 228 -2.00 18.58 22.88
N GLY A 229 -1.41 18.89 21.73
CA GLY A 229 -0.06 19.48 21.63
C GLY A 229 0.05 21.01 21.64
N GLY A 230 -0.88 21.74 22.25
CA GLY A 230 -0.80 23.22 22.36
C GLY A 230 -1.12 24.00 21.06
N THR A 231 -0.61 25.23 20.93
CA THR A 231 -1.00 26.24 19.91
C THR A 231 -0.59 25.94 18.46
N ALA A 232 0.05 24.80 18.20
CA ALA A 232 0.25 24.28 16.85
C ALA A 232 -1.11 23.87 16.26
N ALA A 233 -1.82 24.86 15.71
CA ALA A 233 -3.18 24.70 15.21
C ALA A 233 -3.25 23.56 14.20
N MET A 234 -4.27 22.71 14.36
CA MET A 234 -4.64 21.61 13.47
C MET A 234 -4.60 22.05 12.01
N THR A 235 -3.46 21.81 11.35
CA THR A 235 -3.34 22.00 9.92
C THR A 235 -3.49 20.62 9.32
N SER A 236 -4.64 20.35 8.73
CA SER A 236 -4.83 19.09 8.02
C SER A 236 -4.07 19.14 6.71
N VAL A 237 -3.16 18.19 6.52
CA VAL A 237 -2.45 18.03 5.25
C VAL A 237 -2.72 16.64 4.72
N THR A 238 -3.11 16.54 3.45
CA THR A 238 -3.41 15.26 2.81
C THR A 238 -2.45 14.98 1.67
N TRP A 239 -2.03 13.72 1.55
CA TRP A 239 -1.24 13.19 0.46
C TRP A 239 -1.93 11.98 -0.17
N GLN A 240 -1.58 11.73 -1.44
CA GLN A 240 -1.93 10.53 -2.19
C GLN A 240 -0.69 10.13 -3.00
N GLY A 241 -0.01 9.06 -2.60
CA GLY A 241 1.38 8.84 -3.02
C GLY A 241 2.28 10.03 -2.65
N ASP A 242 3.15 10.44 -3.58
CA ASP A 242 4.03 11.61 -3.42
C ASP A 242 3.33 12.97 -3.63
N ARG A 243 2.05 12.96 -4.02
CA ARG A 243 1.31 14.18 -4.33
C ARG A 243 0.63 14.72 -3.07
N LYS A 244 0.93 15.96 -2.70
CA LYS A 244 0.17 16.76 -1.73
C LYS A 244 -1.12 17.27 -2.38
N LEU A 245 -2.26 17.15 -1.68
CA LEU A 245 -3.60 17.58 -2.12
C LEU A 245 -3.99 18.96 -1.58
#